data_AF-A0A7J3Y0B7-F1
#
_entry.id   AF-A0A7J3Y0B7-F1
#
_cell.length_a   1.000
_cell.length_b   1.000
_cell.length_c   1.000
_cell.angle_alpha   90.00
_cell.angle_beta   90.00
_cell.angle_gamma   90.00
#
_symmetry.space_group_name_H-M   'P 1'
#
loop_
_entity.id
_entity.type
_entity.pdbx_description
1 polymer ?
#
loop_
_entity_poly.entity_id
_entity_poly.type
_entity_poly.pdbx_seq_one_letter_code
_entity_poly.pdbx_strand_id
1 'polypeptide(L)'
;MSIARLILSHWERARASRSRRWFLVKTLYFLVTVVVGLMNNLAFDATNIVLSGSLLALSGCLGLLGYSLLIFLPAGGALYTLAYLTYGFKQTILHNYLYGFNTFLAVEYLVATTSPDLLASYLDRVGLGLVVRLVNNVLWELEGALDSKRARGVDLKWSVKGQAMALIDAIKIMAKRLNELDTALKARGLE
;
A
#
# COMPACT_ATOMS: atom_id res chain seq x y z
N MET A 1 -4.36 -10.13 12.84
CA MET A 1 -4.90 -8.85 12.41
C MET A 1 -4.88 -8.84 10.89
N SER A 2 -5.96 -8.48 10.20
CA SER A 2 -5.99 -8.33 8.73
C SER A 2 -5.20 -7.09 8.31
N ILE A 3 -4.68 -7.09 7.09
CA ILE A 3 -4.01 -5.92 6.48
C ILE A 3 -4.97 -4.75 6.36
N ALA A 4 -6.23 -5.01 5.98
CA ALA A 4 -7.28 -3.99 5.95
C ALA A 4 -7.43 -3.31 7.31
N ARG A 5 -7.59 -4.07 8.41
CA ARG A 5 -7.60 -3.53 9.78
C ARG A 5 -6.35 -2.72 10.14
N LEU A 6 -5.17 -3.18 9.71
CA LEU A 6 -3.90 -2.50 9.98
C LEU A 6 -3.87 -1.13 9.29
N ILE A 7 -4.19 -1.08 7.99
CA ILE A 7 -4.29 0.16 7.19
C ILE A 7 -5.35 1.10 7.78
N LEU A 8 -6.55 0.58 8.08
CA LEU A 8 -7.65 1.37 8.65
C LEU A 8 -7.25 1.99 9.99
N SER A 9 -6.59 1.23 10.88
CA SER A 9 -6.11 1.76 12.16
C SER A 9 -5.07 2.88 12.02
N HIS A 10 -4.30 2.88 10.93
CA HIS A 10 -3.35 3.95 10.63
C HIS A 10 -4.06 5.15 10.03
N TRP A 11 -5.06 4.95 9.17
CA TRP A 11 -5.89 6.02 8.62
C TRP A 11 -6.75 6.71 9.68
N GLU A 12 -7.29 5.98 10.65
CA GLU A 12 -7.98 6.55 11.81
C GLU A 12 -7.05 7.45 12.63
N ARG A 13 -5.83 6.96 12.94
CA ARG A 13 -4.79 7.74 13.63
C ARG A 13 -4.35 8.96 12.81
N ALA A 14 -4.18 8.81 11.50
CA ALA A 14 -3.79 9.90 10.61
C ALA A 14 -4.93 10.94 10.43
N ARG A 15 -6.20 10.55 10.60
CA ARG A 15 -7.35 11.47 10.58
C ARG A 15 -7.29 12.48 11.72
N ALA A 16 -6.74 12.09 12.87
CA ALA A 16 -6.52 12.98 14.01
C ALA A 16 -5.40 14.01 13.74
N SER A 17 -4.42 13.70 12.88
CA SER A 17 -3.31 14.60 12.53
C SER A 17 -3.45 15.17 11.10
N ARG A 18 -4.37 16.13 10.89
CA ARG A 18 -4.53 16.84 9.60
C ARG A 18 -3.46 17.91 9.35
N SER A 19 -2.18 17.53 9.29
CA SER A 19 -1.11 18.48 8.94
C SER A 19 -0.74 18.42 7.46
N ARG A 20 -1.11 19.46 6.70
CA ARG A 20 -0.70 19.66 5.30
C ARG A 20 0.83 19.73 5.14
N ARG A 21 1.53 20.30 6.13
CA ARG A 21 3.00 20.41 6.10
C ARG A 21 3.65 19.02 6.10
N TRP A 22 3.15 18.13 6.95
CA TRP A 22 3.65 16.75 7.00
C TRP A 22 3.38 15.98 5.71
N PHE A 23 2.24 16.21 5.05
CA PHE A 23 2.00 15.60 3.73
C PHE A 23 3.07 16.03 2.71
N LEU A 24 3.37 17.34 2.62
CA LEU A 24 4.39 17.84 1.70
C LEU A 24 5.79 17.25 1.97
N VAL A 25 6.18 17.12 3.24
CA VAL A 25 7.48 16.49 3.59
C VAL A 25 7.53 15.04 3.11
N LYS A 26 6.45 14.28 3.28
CA LYS A 26 6.36 12.88 2.83
C LYS A 26 6.38 12.77 1.30
N THR A 27 5.69 13.65 0.61
CA THR A 27 5.73 13.72 -0.86
C THR A 27 7.12 14.08 -1.37
N LEU A 28 7.80 15.04 -0.72
CA LEU A 28 9.18 15.38 -1.06
C LEU A 28 10.11 14.18 -0.82
N TYR A 29 9.95 13.47 0.29
CA TYR A 29 10.72 12.25 0.56
C TYR A 29 10.49 11.16 -0.49
N PHE A 30 9.25 10.97 -0.94
CA PHE A 30 8.93 10.05 -2.03
C PHE A 30 9.64 10.44 -3.33
N LEU A 31 9.64 11.73 -3.70
CA LEU A 31 10.36 12.22 -4.87
C LEU A 31 11.87 12.01 -4.75
N VAL A 32 12.45 12.30 -3.57
CA VAL A 32 13.87 12.03 -3.30
C VAL A 32 14.18 10.55 -3.44
N THR A 33 13.29 9.66 -3.01
CA THR A 33 13.44 8.21 -3.15
C THR A 33 13.49 7.78 -4.61
N VAL A 34 12.64 8.36 -5.46
CA VAL A 34 12.67 8.11 -6.91
C VAL A 34 13.99 8.61 -7.51
N VAL A 35 14.42 9.83 -7.17
CA VAL A 35 15.68 10.40 -7.67
C VAL A 35 16.88 9.56 -7.26
N VAL A 36 16.95 9.12 -6.01
CA VAL A 36 18.00 8.22 -5.51
C VAL A 36 18.06 6.92 -6.31
N GLY A 37 16.90 6.34 -6.62
CA GLY A 37 16.82 5.17 -7.49
C GLY A 37 17.39 5.41 -8.88
N LEU A 38 17.11 6.56 -9.49
CA LEU A 38 17.65 6.90 -10.82
C LEU A 38 19.18 7.06 -10.85
N MET A 39 19.84 7.23 -9.70
CA MET A 39 21.30 7.35 -9.62
C MET A 39 22.03 6.01 -9.77
N ASN A 40 21.31 4.87 -9.75
CA ASN A 40 21.86 3.52 -9.92
C ASN A 40 23.05 3.24 -8.97
N ASN A 41 22.90 3.60 -7.69
CA ASN A 41 23.95 3.48 -6.69
C ASN A 41 23.45 2.69 -5.47
N LEU A 42 24.03 1.51 -5.27
CA LEU A 42 23.65 0.59 -4.20
C LEU A 42 23.81 1.16 -2.78
N ALA A 43 24.81 2.03 -2.56
CA ALA A 43 25.01 2.64 -1.25
C ALA A 43 23.87 3.61 -0.92
N PHE A 44 23.41 4.38 -1.91
CA PHE A 44 22.24 5.24 -1.74
C PHE A 44 20.95 4.43 -1.62
N ASP A 45 20.80 3.32 -2.37
CA ASP A 45 19.64 2.44 -2.21
C ASP A 45 19.55 1.87 -0.79
N ALA A 46 20.65 1.32 -0.28
CA ALA A 46 20.70 0.75 1.06
C ALA A 46 20.44 1.80 2.15
N THR A 47 21.04 2.98 2.00
CA THR A 47 20.81 4.11 2.92
C THR A 47 19.34 4.53 2.91
N ASN A 48 18.72 4.57 1.74
CA ASN A 48 17.33 4.97 1.62
C ASN A 48 16.35 3.93 2.19
N ILE A 49 16.68 2.63 2.10
CA ILE A 49 15.89 1.57 2.76
C ILE A 49 15.93 1.75 4.28
N VAL A 50 17.12 1.98 4.85
CA VAL A 50 17.28 2.22 6.29
C VAL A 50 16.51 3.47 6.72
N LEU A 51 16.57 4.54 5.93
CA LEU A 51 15.85 5.77 6.20
C LEU A 51 14.33 5.58 6.12
N SER A 52 13.82 4.93 5.07
CA SER A 52 12.40 4.57 4.90
C SER A 52 11.89 3.73 6.08
N GLY A 53 12.65 2.69 6.45
CA GLY A 53 12.32 1.84 7.59
C GLY A 53 12.29 2.61 8.90
N SER A 54 13.25 3.51 9.11
CA SER A 54 13.31 4.36 10.31
C SER A 54 12.13 5.34 10.37
N LEU A 55 11.75 5.97 9.25
CA LEU A 55 10.60 6.88 9.18
C LEU A 55 9.27 6.17 9.44
N LEU A 56 9.11 4.95 8.91
CA LEU A 56 7.96 4.09 9.19
C LEU A 56 7.90 3.68 10.66
N ALA A 57 9.04 3.30 11.24
CA ALA A 57 9.14 2.96 12.66
C ALA A 57 8.78 4.14 13.56
N LEU A 58 9.35 5.33 13.31
CA LEU A 58 9.09 6.57 14.06
C LEU A 58 7.63 7.01 13.95
N SER A 59 6.95 6.69 12.84
CA SER A 59 5.53 7.02 12.65
C SER A 59 4.58 5.98 13.27
N GLY A 60 5.11 5.00 14.01
CA GLY A 60 4.32 3.96 14.67
C GLY A 60 3.78 2.90 13.72
N CYS A 61 4.35 2.78 12.51
CA CYS A 61 3.94 1.86 11.44
C CYS A 61 4.81 0.58 11.38
N LEU A 62 5.34 0.13 12.52
CA LEU A 62 6.18 -1.08 12.59
C LEU A 62 5.50 -2.34 12.05
N GLY A 63 4.17 -2.45 12.22
CA GLY A 63 3.41 -3.58 11.67
C GLY A 63 3.35 -3.60 10.14
N LEU A 64 3.33 -2.42 9.51
CA LEU A 64 3.42 -2.27 8.05
C LEU A 64 4.83 -2.64 7.57
N LEU A 65 5.86 -2.12 8.25
CA LEU A 65 7.26 -2.46 7.96
C LEU A 65 7.52 -3.98 8.05
N GLY A 66 7.02 -4.64 9.10
CA GLY A 66 7.14 -6.09 9.24
C GLY A 66 6.42 -6.85 8.12
N TYR A 67 5.25 -6.36 7.70
CA TYR A 67 4.48 -6.95 6.60
C TYR A 67 5.17 -6.76 5.24
N SER A 68 5.69 -5.56 4.95
CA SER A 68 6.42 -5.28 3.71
C SER A 68 7.69 -6.11 3.60
N LEU A 69 8.43 -6.29 4.70
CA LEU A 69 9.56 -7.23 4.75
C LEU A 69 9.10 -8.67 4.47
N LEU A 70 8.01 -9.13 5.09
CA LEU A 70 7.51 -10.50 4.92
C LEU A 70 7.00 -10.83 3.51
N ILE A 71 6.57 -9.83 2.73
CA ILE A 71 6.13 -10.06 1.35
C ILE A 71 7.25 -9.83 0.35
N PHE A 72 7.98 -8.73 0.52
CA PHE A 72 8.93 -8.29 -0.48
C PHE A 72 10.25 -9.07 -0.41
N LEU A 73 10.69 -9.51 0.78
CA LEU A 73 11.90 -10.32 0.90
C LEU A 73 11.73 -11.71 0.29
N PRO A 74 10.66 -12.49 0.56
CA PRO A 74 10.54 -13.83 -0.01
C PRO A 74 10.25 -13.81 -1.51
N ALA A 75 9.27 -13.02 -1.94
CA ALA A 75 8.90 -12.96 -3.37
C ALA A 75 10.01 -12.31 -4.20
N GLY A 76 10.57 -11.22 -3.68
CA GLY A 76 11.66 -10.51 -4.33
C GLY A 76 12.98 -11.27 -4.30
N GLY A 77 13.31 -11.92 -3.18
CA GLY A 77 14.48 -12.79 -3.07
C GLY A 77 14.40 -14.01 -3.99
N ALA A 78 13.22 -14.61 -4.16
CA ALA A 78 13.00 -15.69 -5.12
C ALA A 78 13.22 -15.22 -6.57
N LEU A 79 12.64 -14.08 -6.94
CA LEU A 79 12.85 -13.48 -8.27
C LEU A 79 14.32 -13.10 -8.52
N TYR A 80 14.98 -12.53 -7.50
CA TYR A 80 16.39 -12.20 -7.56
C TYR A 80 17.27 -13.45 -7.73
N THR A 81 16.96 -14.52 -6.98
CA THR A 81 17.67 -15.81 -7.07
C THR A 81 17.46 -16.45 -8.44
N LEU A 82 16.25 -16.45 -8.98
CA LEU A 82 15.96 -16.91 -10.33
C LEU A 82 16.72 -16.11 -11.39
N ALA A 83 16.75 -14.79 -11.25
CA ALA A 83 17.49 -13.91 -12.15
C ALA A 83 19.01 -14.16 -12.07
N TYR A 84 19.55 -14.38 -10.87
CA TYR A 84 20.95 -14.75 -10.66
C TYR A 84 21.28 -16.11 -11.30
N LEU A 85 20.44 -17.13 -11.10
CA LEU A 85 20.63 -18.45 -11.71
C LEU A 85 20.56 -18.42 -13.23
N THR A 86 19.74 -17.54 -13.80
CA THR A 86 19.51 -17.45 -15.27
C THR A 86 20.55 -16.56 -15.97
N TYR A 87 20.94 -15.45 -15.36
CA TYR A 87 21.74 -14.40 -16.02
C TYR A 87 23.07 -14.09 -15.33
N GLY A 88 23.41 -14.79 -14.24
CA GLY A 88 24.56 -14.49 -13.38
C GLY A 88 24.36 -13.25 -12.50
N PHE A 89 25.35 -12.94 -11.65
CA PHE A 89 25.31 -11.71 -10.86
C PHE A 89 25.54 -10.49 -11.74
N LYS A 90 24.56 -9.59 -11.78
CA LYS A 90 24.70 -8.24 -12.32
C LYS A 90 24.27 -7.24 -11.27
N GLN A 91 25.12 -6.25 -11.01
CA GLN A 91 24.85 -5.19 -10.04
C GLN A 91 23.51 -4.48 -10.32
N THR A 92 23.15 -4.32 -11.59
CA THR A 92 21.89 -3.73 -12.05
C THR A 92 20.66 -4.51 -11.60
N ILE A 93 20.75 -5.84 -11.49
CA ILE A 93 19.62 -6.69 -11.01
C ILE A 93 19.39 -6.42 -9.52
N LEU A 94 20.47 -6.30 -8.74
CA LEU A 94 20.39 -5.96 -7.32
C LEU A 94 19.86 -4.53 -7.13
N HIS A 95 20.35 -3.57 -7.91
CA HIS A 95 19.86 -2.20 -7.89
C HIS A 95 18.35 -2.14 -8.18
N ASN A 96 17.88 -2.76 -9.26
CA ASN A 96 16.46 -2.77 -9.61
C ASN A 96 15.59 -3.38 -8.50
N TYR A 97 16.09 -4.43 -7.85
CA TYR A 97 15.42 -5.05 -6.71
C TYR A 97 15.29 -4.09 -5.51
N LEU A 98 16.40 -3.47 -5.11
CA LEU A 98 16.42 -2.51 -3.99
C LEU A 98 15.63 -1.24 -4.30
N TYR A 99 15.68 -0.75 -5.53
CA TYR A 99 14.89 0.39 -5.98
C TYR A 99 13.39 0.10 -5.93
N GLY A 100 12.96 -1.08 -6.38
CA GLY A 100 11.57 -1.52 -6.24
C GLY A 100 11.11 -1.56 -4.79
N PHE A 101 11.97 -2.06 -3.89
CA PHE A 101 11.66 -2.09 -2.46
C PHE A 101 11.58 -0.70 -1.84
N ASN A 102 12.54 0.17 -2.15
CA ASN A 102 12.55 1.57 -1.72
C ASN A 102 11.28 2.31 -2.14
N THR A 103 10.88 2.16 -3.40
CA THR A 103 9.67 2.77 -3.93
C THR A 103 8.43 2.26 -3.20
N PHE A 104 8.36 0.95 -2.95
CA PHE A 104 7.27 0.33 -2.21
C PHE A 104 7.15 0.90 -0.78
N LEU A 105 8.26 0.96 -0.04
CA LEU A 105 8.29 1.51 1.31
C LEU A 105 7.92 3.00 1.36
N ALA A 106 8.39 3.79 0.39
CA ALA A 106 8.08 5.22 0.33
C ALA A 106 6.59 5.48 0.02
N VAL A 107 5.98 4.68 -0.87
CA VAL A 107 4.52 4.71 -1.10
C VAL A 107 3.77 4.30 0.15
N GLU A 108 4.16 3.21 0.80
CA GLU A 108 3.55 2.72 2.02
C GLU A 108 3.59 3.79 3.12
N TYR A 109 4.75 4.42 3.30
CA TYR A 109 4.91 5.54 4.23
C TYR A 109 3.97 6.70 3.91
N LEU A 110 3.90 7.14 2.65
CA LEU A 110 3.03 8.24 2.23
C LEU A 110 1.55 7.90 2.46
N VAL A 111 1.10 6.74 2.00
CA VAL A 111 -0.32 6.36 1.99
C VAL A 111 -0.81 5.99 3.39
N ALA A 112 -0.04 5.21 4.15
CA ALA A 112 -0.49 4.74 5.46
C ALA A 112 -0.50 5.85 6.52
N THR A 113 0.42 6.82 6.43
CA THR A 113 0.55 7.87 7.43
C THR A 113 -0.16 9.18 7.05
N THR A 114 -0.90 9.20 5.94
CA THR A 114 -1.68 10.36 5.49
C THR A 114 -3.17 10.06 5.60
N SER A 115 -3.95 11.03 6.08
CA SER A 115 -5.41 10.84 6.14
C SER A 115 -6.00 10.67 4.73
N PRO A 116 -6.96 9.75 4.55
CA PRO A 116 -7.55 9.48 3.24
C PRO A 116 -8.28 10.70 2.65
N ASP A 117 -8.90 11.53 3.50
CA ASP A 117 -9.54 12.78 3.05
C ASP A 117 -8.52 13.77 2.46
N LEU A 118 -7.35 13.89 3.11
CA LEU A 118 -6.28 14.76 2.64
C LEU A 118 -5.68 14.21 1.35
N LEU A 119 -5.41 12.90 1.29
CA LEU A 119 -4.89 12.21 0.11
C LEU A 119 -5.85 12.40 -1.08
N ALA A 120 -7.16 12.22 -0.87
CA ALA A 120 -8.19 12.45 -1.87
C ALA A 120 -8.19 13.92 -2.35
N SER A 121 -8.11 14.89 -1.44
CA SER A 121 -8.13 16.32 -1.82
C SER A 121 -6.96 16.76 -2.72
N TYR A 122 -5.78 16.14 -2.56
CA TYR A 122 -4.64 16.40 -3.44
C TYR A 122 -4.78 15.67 -4.78
N LEU A 123 -5.32 14.45 -4.77
CA LEU A 123 -5.53 13.65 -5.97
C LEU A 123 -6.76 14.07 -6.78
N ASP A 124 -7.72 14.78 -6.19
CA ASP A 124 -8.86 15.40 -6.88
C ASP A 124 -8.38 16.34 -8.00
N ARG A 125 -7.21 16.97 -7.84
CA ARG A 125 -6.60 17.85 -8.85
C ARG A 125 -6.21 17.13 -10.15
N VAL A 126 -6.04 15.81 -10.10
CA VAL A 126 -5.64 14.97 -11.24
C VAL A 126 -6.77 13.97 -11.57
N GLY A 127 -7.98 14.15 -11.03
CA GLY A 127 -9.12 13.25 -11.25
C GLY A 127 -9.05 11.91 -10.49
N LEU A 128 -8.05 11.72 -9.62
CA LEU A 128 -7.82 10.45 -8.92
C LEU A 128 -8.38 10.40 -7.49
N GLY A 129 -8.92 11.52 -6.97
CA GLY A 129 -9.43 11.55 -5.60
C GLY A 129 -10.65 10.64 -5.38
N LEU A 130 -11.42 10.35 -6.44
CA LEU A 130 -12.50 9.36 -6.42
C LEU A 130 -11.99 7.94 -6.14
N VAL A 131 -10.81 7.58 -6.69
CA VAL A 131 -10.18 6.28 -6.47
C VAL A 131 -9.85 6.08 -4.99
N VAL A 132 -9.28 7.09 -4.34
CA VAL A 132 -8.96 7.03 -2.90
C VAL A 132 -10.20 6.80 -2.06
N ARG A 133 -11.29 7.52 -2.37
CA ARG A 133 -12.57 7.39 -1.64
C ARG A 133 -13.17 6.01 -1.84
N LEU A 134 -13.13 5.48 -3.07
CA LEU A 134 -13.61 4.14 -3.40
C LEU A 134 -12.81 3.06 -2.67
N VAL A 135 -11.48 3.15 -2.71
CA VAL A 135 -10.58 2.23 -1.98
C VAL A 135 -10.87 2.25 -0.48
N ASN A 136 -11.06 3.43 0.11
CA ASN A 136 -11.42 3.53 1.53
C ASN A 136 -12.73 2.82 1.88
N ASN A 137 -13.77 3.00 1.06
CA ASN A 137 -15.05 2.34 1.27
C ASN A 137 -14.93 0.81 1.13
N VAL A 138 -14.23 0.34 0.10
CA VAL A 138 -13.99 -1.09 -0.13
C VAL A 138 -13.25 -1.72 1.05
N LEU A 139 -12.23 -1.03 1.60
CA LEU A 139 -11.47 -1.53 2.75
C LEU A 139 -12.34 -1.69 4.01
N TRP A 140 -13.22 -0.72 4.27
CA TRP A 140 -14.16 -0.79 5.41
C TRP A 140 -15.16 -1.93 5.28
N GLU A 141 -15.77 -2.07 4.10
CA GLU A 141 -16.71 -3.18 3.84
C GLU A 141 -16.02 -4.54 3.86
N LEU A 142 -14.80 -4.61 3.33
CA LEU A 142 -14.02 -5.83 3.36
C LEU A 142 -13.69 -6.24 4.79
N GLU A 143 -13.27 -5.31 5.65
CA GLU A 143 -13.02 -5.63 7.06
C GLU A 143 -14.30 -6.12 7.77
N GLY A 144 -15.46 -5.50 7.50
CA GLY A 144 -16.75 -5.98 8.02
C GLY A 144 -17.11 -7.39 7.53
N ALA A 145 -16.86 -7.69 6.26
CA ALA A 145 -17.07 -9.03 5.69
C ALA A 145 -16.12 -10.07 6.31
N LEU A 146 -14.84 -9.71 6.50
CA LEU A 146 -13.83 -10.59 7.10
C LEU A 146 -14.15 -10.86 8.58
N ASP A 147 -14.59 -9.86 9.34
CA ASP A 147 -14.98 -10.04 10.75
C ASP A 147 -16.21 -10.94 10.87
N SER A 148 -17.20 -10.81 9.97
CA SER A 148 -18.34 -11.73 9.89
C SER A 148 -17.90 -13.18 9.62
N LYS A 149 -16.91 -13.39 8.74
CA LYS A 149 -16.36 -14.72 8.46
C LYS A 149 -15.57 -15.29 9.64
N ARG A 150 -14.79 -14.47 10.36
CA ARG A 150 -14.11 -14.88 11.60
C ARG A 150 -15.11 -15.31 12.67
N ALA A 151 -16.21 -14.56 12.84
CA ALA A 151 -17.27 -14.91 13.79
C ALA A 151 -17.93 -16.26 13.48
N ARG A 152 -17.92 -16.67 12.20
CA ARG A 152 -18.42 -17.99 11.74
C ARG A 152 -17.36 -19.10 11.79
N GLY A 153 -16.18 -18.84 12.39
CA GLY A 153 -15.11 -19.84 12.54
C GLY A 153 -14.24 -20.06 11.30
N VAL A 154 -14.31 -19.19 10.29
CA VAL A 154 -13.44 -19.30 9.12
C VAL A 154 -12.03 -18.83 9.48
N ASP A 155 -11.04 -19.72 9.38
CA ASP A 155 -9.63 -19.33 9.49
C ASP A 155 -9.18 -18.60 8.22
N LEU A 156 -8.94 -17.30 8.35
CA LEU A 156 -8.50 -16.42 7.25
C LEU A 156 -6.98 -16.21 7.22
N LYS A 157 -6.24 -16.64 8.24
CA LYS A 157 -4.79 -16.41 8.31
C LYS A 157 -4.01 -17.48 7.56
N TRP A 158 -4.30 -18.75 7.82
CA TRP A 158 -3.48 -19.87 7.35
C TRP A 158 -4.19 -20.75 6.32
N SER A 159 -5.50 -20.57 6.12
CA SER A 159 -6.26 -21.33 5.13
C SER A 159 -6.19 -20.68 3.75
N VAL A 160 -5.68 -21.41 2.76
CA VAL A 160 -5.76 -21.02 1.34
C VAL A 160 -7.21 -20.80 0.91
N LYS A 161 -8.13 -21.66 1.37
CA LYS A 161 -9.58 -21.51 1.12
C LYS A 161 -10.13 -20.23 1.75
N GLY A 162 -9.72 -19.92 2.98
CA GLY A 162 -10.10 -18.69 3.67
C GLY A 162 -9.58 -17.43 2.96
N GLN A 163 -8.33 -17.44 2.52
CA GLN A 163 -7.72 -16.34 1.76
C GLN A 163 -8.37 -16.17 0.37
N ALA A 164 -8.67 -17.25 -0.34
CA ALA A 164 -9.40 -17.20 -1.61
C ALA A 164 -10.83 -16.63 -1.43
N MET A 165 -11.51 -17.04 -0.36
CA MET A 165 -12.81 -16.48 0.00
C MET A 165 -12.76 -14.99 0.31
N ALA A 166 -11.71 -14.52 0.99
CA ALA A 166 -11.49 -13.09 1.24
C ALA A 166 -11.25 -12.30 -0.04
N LEU A 167 -10.47 -12.85 -0.98
CA LEU A 167 -10.21 -12.25 -2.28
C LEU A 167 -11.50 -12.13 -3.11
N ILE A 168 -12.31 -13.19 -3.15
CA ILE A 168 -13.60 -13.19 -3.86
C ILE A 168 -14.53 -12.11 -3.28
N ASP A 169 -14.60 -11.97 -1.96
CA ASP A 169 -15.42 -10.91 -1.35
C ASP A 169 -14.92 -9.51 -1.72
N ALA A 170 -13.59 -9.30 -1.69
CA ALA A 170 -13.00 -8.01 -2.09
C ALA A 170 -13.39 -7.63 -3.52
N ILE A 171 -13.32 -8.59 -4.45
CA ILE A 171 -13.74 -8.40 -5.86
C ILE A 171 -15.23 -8.07 -5.94
N LYS A 172 -16.08 -8.82 -5.22
CA LYS A 172 -17.54 -8.59 -5.21
C LYS A 172 -17.90 -7.21 -4.67
N ILE A 173 -17.28 -6.80 -3.56
CA ILE A 173 -17.49 -5.48 -2.95
C ILE A 173 -17.05 -4.39 -3.92
N MET A 174 -15.87 -4.54 -4.53
CA MET A 174 -15.36 -3.57 -5.52
C MET A 174 -16.28 -3.46 -6.73
N ALA A 175 -16.71 -4.59 -7.31
CA ALA A 175 -17.64 -4.60 -8.45
C ALA A 175 -18.97 -3.94 -8.10
N LYS A 176 -19.52 -4.23 -6.91
CA LYS A 176 -20.76 -3.60 -6.43
C LYS A 176 -20.61 -2.09 -6.31
N ARG A 177 -19.52 -1.59 -5.70
CA ARG A 177 -19.29 -0.15 -5.54
C ARG A 177 -19.03 0.57 -6.85
N LEU A 178 -18.35 -0.06 -7.80
CA LEU A 178 -18.18 0.48 -9.15
C LEU A 178 -19.53 0.59 -9.87
N ASN A 179 -20.39 -0.42 -9.77
CA ASN A 179 -21.71 -0.39 -10.40
C ASN A 179 -22.64 0.66 -9.77
N GLU A 180 -22.62 0.80 -8.44
CA GLU A 180 -23.36 1.87 -7.74
C GLU A 180 -22.86 3.25 -8.14
N LEU A 181 -21.54 3.41 -8.31
CA LEU A 181 -20.94 4.66 -8.75
C LEU A 181 -21.34 4.98 -10.20
N ASP A 182 -21.23 4.02 -11.11
CA ASP A 182 -21.65 4.16 -12.51
C ASP A 182 -23.13 4.56 -12.60
N THR A 183 -24.00 3.88 -11.84
CA THR A 183 -25.42 4.21 -11.76
C THR A 183 -25.65 5.63 -11.24
N ALA A 184 -24.90 6.05 -10.22
CA ALA A 184 -25.03 7.40 -9.65
C ALA A 184 -24.48 8.49 -10.56
N LEU A 185 -23.44 8.21 -11.35
CA LEU A 185 -22.90 9.12 -12.36
C LEU A 185 -23.88 9.29 -13.53
N LYS A 186 -24.42 8.18 -14.04
CA LYS A 186 -25.47 8.17 -15.07
C LYS A 186 -26.72 8.92 -14.62
N ALA A 187 -27.14 8.73 -13.37
CA ALA A 187 -28.27 9.47 -12.79
C ALA A 187 -28.02 11.00 -12.68
N ARG A 188 -26.76 11.43 -12.70
CA ARG A 188 -26.35 12.85 -12.72
C ARG A 188 -26.09 13.37 -14.14
N GLY A 189 -26.38 12.58 -15.17
CA GLY A 189 -26.16 12.94 -16.57
C GLY A 189 -24.69 12.94 -16.98
N LEU A 190 -23.83 12.27 -16.21
CA LEU A 190 -22.43 12.02 -16.57
C LEU A 190 -22.37 10.60 -17.17
N GLU A 191 -21.99 10.52 -18.45
CA GLU A 191 -21.71 9.24 -19.14
C GLU A 191 -20.31 8.70 -18.81
#